data_AF-A0A7W8BK82-F1
#
_entry.id   AF-A0A7W8BK82-F1
#
_cell.length_a   1.000
_cell.length_b   1.000
_cell.length_c   1.000
_cell.angle_alpha   90.00
_cell.angle_beta   90.00
_cell.angle_gamma   90.00
#
_symmetry.space_group_name_H-M   'P 1'
#
loop_
_entity.id
_entity.type
_entity.pdbx_description
1 polymer ?
#
loop_
_entity_poly.entity_id
_entity_poly.type
_entity_poly.pdbx_seq_one_letter_code
_entity_poly.pdbx_strand_id
1 'polypeptide(L)'
;MVFRPAKVAVFIDGCYWHGCPEHYVPPKTNSGYWSEKVIGNVRRDRETDEKLREAGWLVLRFWEHEPSDACADKIALAVLARREARLARGD
;
A
#
# COMPACT_ATOMS: atom_id res chain seq x y z
N MET A 1 -8.12 1.90 -0.77
CA MET A 1 -9.10 2.68 0.02
C MET A 1 -8.51 4.04 0.38
N VAL A 2 -9.30 5.10 0.53
CA VAL A 2 -8.80 6.44 0.89
C VAL A 2 -9.63 7.13 1.98
N PHE A 3 -8.96 7.82 2.90
CA PHE A 3 -9.55 8.66 3.94
C PHE A 3 -9.14 10.12 3.71
N ARG A 4 -9.97 10.84 2.94
CA ARG A 4 -9.66 12.18 2.44
C ARG A 4 -9.31 13.20 3.53
N PRO A 5 -10.10 13.38 4.62
CA PRO A 5 -9.79 14.40 5.64
C PRO A 5 -8.45 14.17 6.34
N ALA A 6 -8.06 12.90 6.57
CA ALA A 6 -6.79 12.54 7.19
C ALA A 6 -5.61 12.50 6.19
N LYS A 7 -5.91 12.60 4.88
CA LYS A 7 -4.99 12.28 3.77
C LYS A 7 -4.28 10.94 3.99
N VAL A 8 -5.04 9.86 4.16
CA VAL A 8 -4.50 8.49 4.26
C VAL A 8 -4.96 7.66 3.06
N ALA A 9 -4.01 7.03 2.36
CA ALA A 9 -4.25 6.08 1.28
C ALA A 9 -3.81 4.68 1.75
N VAL A 10 -4.67 3.69 1.53
CA VAL A 10 -4.44 2.30 1.93
C VAL A 10 -4.47 1.39 0.71
N PHE A 11 -3.45 0.56 0.55
CA PHE A 11 -3.37 -0.49 -0.45
C PHE A 11 -3.26 -1.86 0.22
N ILE A 12 -3.94 -2.85 -0.38
CA ILE A 12 -3.81 -4.26 -0.03
C ILE A 12 -3.21 -4.96 -1.24
N ASP A 13 -1.98 -5.43 -1.09
CA ASP A 13 -1.16 -5.95 -2.17
C ASP A 13 -1.31 -7.46 -2.26
N GLY A 14 -1.81 -7.91 -3.41
CA GLY A 14 -1.82 -9.34 -3.72
C GLY A 14 -0.39 -9.88 -3.80
N CYS A 15 -0.11 -10.98 -3.10
CA CYS A 15 1.24 -11.51 -2.92
C CYS A 15 1.91 -11.84 -4.24
N TYR A 16 1.15 -12.47 -5.14
CA TYR A 16 1.65 -12.83 -6.46
C TYR A 16 1.92 -11.59 -7.32
N TRP A 17 0.98 -10.65 -7.37
CA TRP A 17 1.03 -9.52 -8.30
C TRP A 17 2.06 -8.47 -7.93
N HIS A 18 2.35 -8.32 -6.64
CA HIS A 18 3.25 -7.29 -6.12
C HIS A 18 4.57 -7.87 -5.61
N GLY A 19 4.85 -9.15 -5.88
CA GLY A 19 6.14 -9.76 -5.56
C GLY A 19 6.43 -9.86 -4.06
N CYS A 20 5.47 -10.39 -3.29
CA CYS A 20 5.62 -10.62 -1.86
C CYS A 20 6.90 -11.41 -1.54
N PRO A 21 7.76 -10.94 -0.61
CA PRO A 21 8.98 -11.64 -0.24
C PRO A 21 8.77 -13.06 0.31
N GLU A 22 7.60 -13.32 0.89
CA GLU A 22 7.27 -14.59 1.57
C GLU A 22 6.53 -15.57 0.66
N HIS A 23 5.58 -15.08 -0.14
CA HIS A 23 4.63 -15.92 -0.87
C HIS A 23 4.77 -15.86 -2.40
N TYR A 24 5.63 -14.99 -2.93
CA TYR A 24 5.82 -14.92 -4.37
C TYR A 24 6.52 -16.17 -4.91
N VAL A 25 5.86 -16.84 -5.84
CA VAL A 25 6.42 -17.97 -6.57
C VAL A 25 6.39 -17.63 -8.08
N PRO A 26 7.54 -17.57 -8.75
CA PRO A 26 7.58 -17.34 -10.19
C PRO A 26 6.81 -18.44 -10.94
N PRO A 27 5.99 -18.09 -11.94
CA PRO A 27 5.26 -19.09 -12.71
C PRO A 27 6.22 -19.91 -13.57
N LYS A 28 5.93 -21.21 -13.69
CA LYS A 28 6.75 -22.15 -14.47
C LYS A 28 6.64 -21.94 -15.99
N THR A 29 5.56 -21.31 -16.46
CA THR A 29 5.30 -21.03 -17.88
C THR A 29 5.35 -19.53 -18.11
N ASN A 30 5.96 -19.09 -19.23
CA ASN A 30 6.16 -17.67 -19.56
C ASN A 30 6.85 -16.87 -18.43
N SER A 31 7.79 -17.51 -17.72
CA SER A 31 8.44 -16.96 -16.53
C SER A 31 9.08 -15.58 -16.78
N GLY A 32 9.70 -15.36 -17.94
CA GLY A 32 10.28 -14.07 -18.32
C GLY A 32 9.23 -12.95 -18.35
N TYR A 33 8.17 -13.14 -19.14
CA TYR A 33 7.05 -12.18 -19.24
C TYR A 33 6.42 -11.88 -17.88
N TRP A 34 6.14 -12.91 -17.08
CA TRP A 34 5.52 -12.70 -15.77
C TRP A 34 6.44 -12.03 -14.76
N SER A 35 7.74 -12.37 -14.79
CA SER A 35 8.72 -11.70 -13.93
C SER A 35 8.84 -10.22 -14.27
N GLU A 36 8.93 -9.88 -15.56
CA GLU A 36 8.94 -8.49 -16.02
C GLU A 36 7.66 -7.74 -15.62
N LYS A 37 6.50 -8.39 -15.72
CA LYS A 37 5.22 -7.81 -15.32
C LYS A 37 5.17 -7.51 -13.82
N VAL A 38 5.63 -8.45 -12.98
CA VAL A 38 5.68 -8.26 -11.52
C VAL A 38 6.67 -7.15 -11.15
N ILE A 39 7.86 -7.13 -11.77
CA ILE A 39 8.82 -6.03 -11.60
C ILE A 39 8.19 -4.69 -11.99
N GLY A 40 7.44 -4.65 -13.08
CA GLY A 40 6.70 -3.46 -13.52
C GLY A 40 5.61 -3.02 -12.54
N ASN A 41 4.91 -3.96 -11.88
CA ASN A 41 3.96 -3.66 -10.81
C ASN A 41 4.69 -3.01 -9.62
N VAL A 42 5.77 -3.65 -9.12
CA VAL A 42 6.57 -3.16 -7.99
C VAL A 42 7.14 -1.76 -8.27
N ARG A 43 7.60 -1.50 -9.50
CA ARG A 43 8.07 -0.16 -9.89
C ARG A 43 6.94 0.87 -9.81
N ARG A 44 5.76 0.56 -10.37
CA ARG A 44 4.59 1.43 -10.30
C ARG A 44 4.09 1.66 -8.87
N ASP A 45 4.23 0.66 -7.99
CA ASP A 45 3.92 0.81 -6.57
C ASP A 45 4.79 1.89 -5.93
N ARG A 46 6.10 1.84 -6.16
CA ARG A 46 7.05 2.85 -5.66
C ARG A 46 6.76 4.25 -6.20
N GLU A 47 6.52 4.37 -7.51
CA GLU A 47 6.17 5.67 -8.13
C GLU A 47 4.86 6.24 -7.56
N THR A 48 3.88 5.38 -7.27
CA THR A 48 2.59 5.79 -6.68
C THR A 48 2.78 6.25 -5.23
N ASP A 49 3.54 5.49 -4.46
CA ASP A 49 3.89 5.83 -3.08
C ASP A 49 4.59 7.19 -2.98
N GLU A 50 5.57 7.45 -3.87
CA GLU A 50 6.29 8.72 -3.94
C GLU A 50 5.35 9.89 -4.24
N LYS A 51 4.56 9.80 -5.32
CA LYS A 51 3.60 10.85 -5.71
C LYS A 51 2.59 11.16 -4.60
N LEU A 52 2.10 10.13 -3.90
CA LEU A 52 1.16 10.30 -2.80
C LEU A 52 1.83 10.98 -1.59
N ARG A 53 3.05 10.56 -1.23
CA ARG A 53 3.82 11.16 -0.14
C ARG A 53 4.12 12.64 -0.43
N GLU A 54 4.53 12.97 -1.65
CA GLU A 54 4.74 14.35 -2.10
C GLU A 54 3.47 15.21 -2.00
N ALA A 55 2.30 14.63 -2.32
CA ALA A 55 1.00 15.29 -2.15
C ALA A 55 0.50 15.36 -0.68
N GLY A 56 1.32 14.94 0.28
CA GLY A 56 1.04 14.99 1.72
C GLY A 56 0.20 13.83 2.26
N TRP A 57 0.01 12.77 1.47
CA TRP A 57 -0.70 11.57 1.90
C TRP A 57 0.20 10.67 2.75
N LEU A 58 -0.36 10.11 3.81
CA LEU A 58 0.19 8.92 4.45
C LEU A 58 -0.21 7.71 3.61
N VAL A 59 0.77 6.92 3.16
CA VAL A 59 0.53 5.69 2.42
C VAL A 59 0.76 4.50 3.36
N LEU A 60 -0.27 3.66 3.50
CA LEU A 60 -0.20 2.38 4.20
C LEU A 60 -0.38 1.26 3.18
N ARG A 61 0.54 0.29 3.19
CA ARG A 61 0.47 -0.91 2.35
C ARG A 61 0.50 -2.14 3.26
N PHE A 62 -0.35 -3.09 2.93
CA PHE A 62 -0.45 -4.38 3.63
C PHE A 62 -0.47 -5.49 2.59
N TRP A 63 0.08 -6.65 2.90
CA TRP A 63 -0.03 -7.82 2.04
C TRP A 63 -1.37 -8.52 2.23
N GLU A 64 -1.89 -9.16 1.18
CA GLU A 64 -3.16 -9.91 1.26
C GLU A 64 -3.13 -11.07 2.27
N HIS A 65 -1.94 -11.55 2.65
CA HIS A 65 -1.77 -12.62 3.63
C HIS A 65 -1.75 -12.10 5.08
N GLU A 66 -1.72 -10.78 5.29
CA GLU A 66 -1.79 -10.23 6.63
C GLU A 66 -3.21 -10.38 7.22
N PRO A 67 -3.34 -10.66 8.53
CA PRO A 67 -4.64 -10.73 9.18
C PRO A 67 -5.41 -9.42 9.05
N SER A 68 -6.64 -9.50 8.50
CA SER A 68 -7.43 -8.31 8.16
C SER A 68 -7.80 -7.44 9.37
N ASP A 69 -7.96 -8.05 10.54
CA ASP A 69 -8.21 -7.38 11.82
C ASP A 69 -6.99 -6.55 12.24
N ALA A 70 -5.80 -7.13 12.21
CA ALA A 70 -4.56 -6.42 12.51
C ALA A 70 -4.29 -5.26 11.54
N CYS A 71 -4.60 -5.43 10.25
CA CYS A 71 -4.52 -4.35 9.26
C CYS A 71 -5.52 -3.24 9.57
N ALA A 72 -6.77 -3.59 9.88
CA ALA A 72 -7.83 -2.64 10.19
C ALA A 72 -7.49 -1.78 11.42
N ASP A 73 -6.95 -2.39 12.48
CA ASP A 73 -6.53 -1.68 13.69
C ASP A 73 -5.42 -0.66 13.38
N LYS A 74 -4.39 -1.06 12.62
CA LYS A 74 -3.31 -0.15 12.19
C LYS A 74 -3.85 1.02 11.36
N ILE A 75 -4.79 0.74 10.44
CA ILE A 75 -5.43 1.77 9.61
C ILE A 75 -6.22 2.75 10.49
N ALA A 76 -7.04 2.24 11.40
CA ALA A 76 -7.88 3.06 12.29
C ALA A 76 -7.02 4.00 13.14
N LEU A 77 -5.98 3.47 13.79
CA LEU A 77 -5.05 4.26 14.60
C LEU A 77 -4.37 5.37 13.77
N ALA A 78 -3.87 5.04 12.58
CA ALA A 78 -3.22 6.02 11.70
C ALA A 78 -4.17 7.12 11.23
N VAL A 79 -5.41 6.76 10.87
CA VAL A 79 -6.42 7.72 10.42
C VAL A 79 -6.82 8.68 11.54
N LEU A 80 -7.06 8.18 12.74
CA LEU A 80 -7.43 9.01 13.90
C LEU A 80 -6.30 9.99 14.25
N ALA A 81 -5.06 9.49 14.40
CA ALA A 81 -3.91 10.33 14.71
C ALA A 81 -3.64 11.40 13.64
N ARG A 82 -3.73 11.04 12.35
CA ARG A 82 -3.57 12.02 11.26
C ARG A 82 -4.68 13.06 11.25
N ARG A 83 -5.93 12.66 11.52
CA ARG A 83 -7.07 13.59 11.56
C ARG A 83 -6.90 14.63 12.66
N GLU A 84 -6.55 14.20 13.87
CA GLU A 84 -6.28 15.10 15.00
C GLU A 84 -5.14 16.08 14.68
N ALA A 85 -4.03 15.57 14.15
CA ALA A 85 -2.89 16.41 13.80
C ALA A 85 -3.22 17.44 12.71
N ARG A 86 -4.13 17.12 11.77
CA ARG A 86 -4.57 18.06 10.72
C ARG A 86 -5.51 19.13 11.28
N LEU A 87 -6.47 18.74 12.12
CA LEU A 87 -7.36 19.69 12.82
C LEU A 87 -6.55 20.68 13.67
N ALA A 88 -5.52 20.20 14.37
CA ALA A 88 -4.63 21.06 15.15
C ALA A 88 -3.82 22.07 14.30
N ARG A 89 -3.64 21.79 13.01
CA ARG A 89 -2.95 22.69 12.05
C ARG A 89 -3.89 23.67 11.34
N GLY A 90 -5.21 23.56 11.52
CA GLY A 90 -6.20 24.39 10.84
C GLY A 90 -6.41 24.04 9.35
N ASP A 91 -6.02 22.83 8.93
CA ASP A 91 -6.19 22.26 7.59
C ASP A 91 -7.56 21.58 7.39
#